data_AF-A0A7Y3DEK4-F1
#
_entry.id   AF-A0A7Y3DEK4-F1
#
_cell.length_a   1.000
_cell.length_b   1.000
_cell.length_c   1.000
_cell.angle_alpha   90.00
_cell.angle_beta   90.00
_cell.angle_gamma   90.00
#
_symmetry.space_group_name_H-M   'P 1'
#
loop_
_entity.id
_entity.type
_entity.pdbx_description
1 polymer ?
#
loop_
_entity_poly.entity_id
_entity_poly.type
_entity_poly.pdbx_seq_one_letter_code
_entity_poly.pdbx_strand_id
1 'polypeptide(L)'
;MSQEKRFELPSLGENPSSQAEGTNPGSFARPPAVGTPLTFASPDTPGMPAPSQKTAWDFMPPDWTRDADGRWSPPEGFRPITQLEHARLGNVTPEMRRVAEREPHLTPEQVRDEVAAGRMVIPANRVHLSHALDPMCIGRASKTKVNANMGASPVSSSTDEEVEKLRWAERWGADTVMDLSTGGDLDATRDAIIKNAKVPIGTVPIYSMILGRRIEDLTREIILEQVEHQARQGVDYMTIHAGVLREHLPFVEKRLIGIVSRGGSLLAKWMITHEQQNPTYTAWDDICEVLRRYDVTFSIGDGLRPGGLADASDEAQLRELATLGELCERAWRHGCQVMVEGPGHVPFDQIEFNMKLQRRLCHGAPFYV
;
A
#
# COMPACT_ATOMS: atom_id res chain seq x y z
N MET A 1 -29.75 18.49 -35.01
CA MET A 1 -30.64 18.22 -33.85
C MET A 1 -29.86 17.37 -32.86
N SER A 2 -29.22 18.03 -31.90
CA SER A 2 -28.51 17.37 -30.80
C SER A 2 -29.56 16.86 -29.82
N GLN A 3 -29.73 15.54 -29.70
CA GLN A 3 -30.52 14.98 -28.61
C GLN A 3 -29.76 15.23 -27.31
N GLU A 4 -30.25 16.16 -26.49
CA GLU A 4 -29.85 16.29 -25.09
C GLU A 4 -30.10 14.94 -24.41
N LYS A 5 -29.02 14.19 -24.15
CA LYS A 5 -29.09 13.05 -23.23
C LYS A 5 -29.36 13.61 -21.83
N ARG A 6 -30.63 13.62 -21.42
CA ARG A 6 -31.00 13.78 -20.02
C ARG A 6 -30.52 12.56 -19.26
N PHE A 7 -29.47 12.74 -18.47
CA PHE A 7 -29.08 11.75 -17.46
C PHE A 7 -30.05 11.90 -16.28
N GLU A 8 -30.87 10.88 -16.00
CA GLU A 8 -31.57 10.80 -14.73
C GLU A 8 -30.55 10.55 -13.62
N LEU A 9 -30.50 11.47 -12.65
CA LEU A 9 -29.71 11.25 -11.44
C LEU A 9 -30.31 10.06 -10.68
N PRO A 10 -29.49 9.13 -10.16
CA PRO A 10 -29.99 8.01 -9.36
C PRO A 10 -30.71 8.55 -8.12
N SER A 11 -31.72 7.82 -7.65
CA SER A 11 -32.47 8.15 -6.43
C SER A 11 -31.51 8.31 -5.26
N LEU A 12 -31.51 9.49 -4.65
CA LEU A 12 -30.75 9.82 -3.44
C LEU A 12 -30.94 8.72 -2.39
N GLY A 13 -29.85 8.12 -1.91
CA GLY A 13 -29.89 7.22 -0.76
C GLY A 13 -30.33 7.98 0.49
N GLU A 14 -30.96 7.28 1.44
CA GLU A 14 -31.39 7.90 2.71
C GLU A 14 -30.19 8.49 3.46
N ASN A 15 -30.35 9.74 3.89
CA ASN A 15 -29.39 10.52 4.64
C ASN A 15 -29.08 9.84 5.99
N PRO A 16 -27.81 9.51 6.33
CA PRO A 16 -27.50 8.96 7.65
C PRO A 16 -27.51 10.03 8.78
N SER A 17 -27.73 11.32 8.47
CA SER A 17 -27.87 12.39 9.47
C SER A 17 -29.34 12.71 9.75
N SER A 18 -29.73 12.65 11.03
CA SER A 18 -31.03 13.12 11.53
C SER A 18 -31.05 14.63 11.84
N GLN A 19 -29.99 15.38 11.54
CA GLN A 19 -29.87 16.81 11.85
C GLN A 19 -29.48 17.67 10.64
N ALA A 20 -30.00 18.90 10.62
CA ALA A 20 -29.95 19.85 9.49
C ALA A 20 -28.55 20.45 9.20
N GLU A 21 -27.56 20.21 10.07
CA GLU A 21 -26.20 20.75 9.95
C GLU A 21 -25.20 19.78 9.28
N GLY A 22 -25.65 18.57 8.92
CA GLY A 22 -24.81 17.62 8.20
C GLY A 22 -24.59 18.04 6.75
N THR A 23 -23.51 18.76 6.46
CA THR A 23 -23.02 18.93 5.09
C THR A 23 -22.42 17.61 4.61
N ASN A 24 -23.26 16.69 4.16
CA ASN A 24 -22.87 15.70 3.18
C ASN A 24 -23.97 15.68 2.12
N PRO A 25 -23.70 16.05 0.86
CA PRO A 25 -24.65 15.73 -0.20
C PRO A 25 -24.93 14.24 -0.10
N GLY A 26 -26.23 13.89 -0.05
CA GLY A 26 -26.71 12.54 0.25
C GLY A 26 -25.79 11.51 -0.40
N SER A 27 -25.16 10.68 0.44
CA SER A 27 -24.21 9.69 -0.02
C SER A 27 -24.91 8.83 -1.07
N PHE A 28 -24.54 9.02 -2.34
CA PHE A 28 -24.94 8.12 -3.40
C PHE A 28 -24.39 6.71 -3.15
N ALA A 29 -23.49 6.50 -2.18
CA ALA A 29 -22.96 5.19 -1.84
C ALA A 29 -24.08 4.20 -1.52
N ARG A 30 -24.01 3.04 -2.16
CA ARG A 30 -24.81 1.87 -1.81
C ARG A 30 -24.57 1.51 -0.35
N PRO A 31 -25.55 0.87 0.33
CA PRO A 31 -25.33 0.29 1.65
C PRO A 31 -24.06 -0.56 1.64
N PRO A 32 -23.24 -0.50 2.71
CA PRO A 32 -22.05 -1.30 2.77
C PRO A 32 -22.36 -2.79 2.62
N ALA A 33 -21.67 -3.42 1.68
CA ALA A 33 -21.70 -4.87 1.49
C ALA A 33 -20.33 -5.45 1.88
N VAL A 34 -20.01 -5.35 3.17
CA VAL A 34 -18.75 -5.84 3.75
C VAL A 34 -18.53 -7.31 3.37
N GLY A 35 -17.31 -7.67 2.97
CA GLY A 35 -16.99 -9.01 2.47
C GLY A 35 -17.11 -9.15 0.94
N THR A 36 -17.67 -8.16 0.23
CA THR A 36 -17.83 -8.21 -1.23
C THR A 36 -16.88 -7.24 -1.96
N PRO A 37 -16.68 -7.36 -3.28
CA PRO A 37 -15.94 -6.35 -4.05
C PRO A 37 -16.56 -4.93 -4.01
N LEU A 38 -17.78 -4.79 -3.49
CA LEU A 38 -18.57 -3.54 -3.49
C LEU A 38 -18.68 -2.88 -2.12
N THR A 39 -17.87 -3.26 -1.12
CA THR A 39 -17.97 -2.90 0.32
C THR A 39 -18.39 -1.45 0.63
N PHE A 40 -18.02 -0.45 -0.19
CA PHE A 40 -18.56 0.93 -0.11
C PHE A 40 -18.60 1.63 -1.49
N ALA A 41 -19.39 1.13 -2.44
CA ALA A 41 -19.44 1.72 -3.79
C ALA A 41 -20.52 2.80 -3.94
N SER A 42 -20.12 4.03 -4.30
CA SER A 42 -20.96 4.92 -5.12
C SER A 42 -21.43 4.14 -6.36
N PRO A 43 -22.69 4.29 -6.85
CA PRO A 43 -23.10 3.72 -8.12
C PRO A 43 -22.07 4.08 -9.17
N ASP A 44 -21.68 3.09 -9.98
CA ASP A 44 -20.63 3.34 -10.94
C ASP A 44 -21.14 4.33 -11.99
N THR A 45 -20.57 5.55 -12.01
CA THR A 45 -20.77 6.51 -13.11
C THR A 45 -20.53 5.79 -14.45
N PRO A 46 -21.43 5.93 -15.44
CA PRO A 46 -21.29 5.25 -16.72
C PRO A 46 -19.92 5.50 -17.36
N GLY A 47 -19.29 4.44 -17.89
CA GLY A 47 -17.97 4.53 -18.53
C GLY A 47 -16.78 4.36 -17.57
N MET A 48 -17.01 4.30 -16.26
CA MET A 48 -15.92 4.05 -15.32
C MET A 48 -15.44 2.60 -15.29
N PRO A 49 -14.16 2.33 -14.95
CA PRO A 49 -13.66 0.97 -14.79
C PRO A 49 -14.48 0.15 -13.78
N ALA A 50 -14.99 -1.00 -14.22
CA ALA A 50 -15.67 -1.96 -13.35
C ALA A 50 -14.70 -2.55 -12.30
N PRO A 51 -15.18 -2.92 -11.09
CA PRO A 51 -14.35 -3.60 -10.10
C PRO A 51 -13.81 -4.92 -10.64
N SER A 52 -12.64 -5.33 -10.15
CA SER A 52 -12.09 -6.64 -10.46
C SER A 52 -12.98 -7.75 -9.93
N GLN A 53 -13.07 -8.86 -10.67
CA GLN A 53 -13.71 -10.09 -10.21
C GLN A 53 -12.74 -11.00 -9.45
N LYS A 54 -11.46 -10.65 -9.43
CA LYS A 54 -10.40 -11.39 -8.74
C LYS A 54 -10.10 -10.75 -7.38
N THR A 55 -9.54 -11.56 -6.49
CA THR A 55 -9.02 -11.21 -5.17
C THR A 55 -7.70 -11.93 -4.93
N ALA A 56 -7.07 -11.77 -3.77
CA ALA A 56 -5.88 -12.55 -3.42
C ALA A 56 -6.11 -14.08 -3.48
N TRP A 57 -7.34 -14.58 -3.38
CA TRP A 57 -7.65 -16.00 -3.55
C TRP A 57 -7.41 -16.55 -4.96
N ASP A 58 -7.34 -15.69 -5.96
CA ASP A 58 -7.02 -16.07 -7.34
C ASP A 58 -5.49 -16.16 -7.58
N PHE A 59 -4.71 -15.74 -6.59
CA PHE A 59 -3.24 -15.65 -6.65
C PHE A 59 -2.63 -16.41 -5.47
N MET A 60 -2.96 -17.70 -5.40
CA MET A 60 -2.44 -18.62 -4.39
C MET A 60 -1.06 -19.17 -4.79
N PRO A 61 -0.23 -19.57 -3.83
CA PRO A 61 1.04 -20.25 -4.12
C PRO A 61 0.80 -21.52 -4.96
N PRO A 62 1.69 -21.86 -5.90
CA PRO A 62 1.48 -22.94 -6.87
C PRO A 62 1.48 -24.35 -6.25
N ASP A 63 2.03 -24.50 -5.04
CA ASP A 63 2.10 -25.74 -4.27
C ASP A 63 0.90 -25.96 -3.34
N TRP A 64 -0.02 -24.99 -3.26
CA TRP A 64 -1.30 -25.16 -2.57
C TRP A 64 -2.29 -25.89 -3.47
N THR A 65 -3.15 -26.70 -2.86
CA THR A 65 -4.18 -27.47 -3.56
C THR A 65 -5.56 -26.93 -3.28
N ARG A 66 -6.45 -27.00 -4.26
CA ARG A 66 -7.85 -26.60 -4.13
C ARG A 66 -8.75 -27.81 -4.28
N ASP A 67 -9.60 -28.07 -3.28
CA ASP A 67 -10.54 -29.18 -3.32
C ASP A 67 -11.79 -28.89 -4.19
N ALA A 68 -12.65 -29.89 -4.33
CA ALA A 68 -13.88 -29.79 -5.12
C ALA A 68 -14.90 -28.78 -4.57
N ASP A 69 -14.84 -28.50 -3.26
CA ASP A 69 -15.67 -27.49 -2.59
C ASP A 69 -15.04 -26.08 -2.69
N GLY A 70 -13.91 -25.96 -3.38
CA GLY A 70 -13.21 -24.72 -3.65
C GLY A 70 -12.35 -24.22 -2.48
N ARG A 71 -12.11 -25.03 -1.45
CA ARG A 71 -11.26 -24.70 -0.30
C ARG A 71 -9.80 -24.95 -0.62
N TRP A 72 -8.94 -24.07 -0.12
CA TRP A 72 -7.49 -24.15 -0.30
C TRP A 72 -6.82 -24.87 0.87
N SER A 73 -5.88 -25.76 0.56
CA SER A 73 -5.05 -26.47 1.54
C SER A 73 -3.56 -26.27 1.24
N PRO A 74 -2.75 -25.91 2.25
CA PRO A 74 -1.31 -25.75 2.08
C PRO A 74 -0.60 -27.11 1.98
N PRO A 75 0.67 -27.15 1.55
CA PRO A 75 1.49 -28.35 1.63
C PRO A 75 1.72 -28.81 3.08
N GLU A 76 2.03 -30.09 3.25
CA GLU A 76 2.31 -30.67 4.57
C GLU A 76 3.46 -29.93 5.27
N GLY A 77 3.27 -29.61 6.56
CA GLY A 77 4.27 -28.91 7.37
C GLY A 77 4.31 -27.39 7.19
N PHE A 78 3.47 -26.81 6.32
CA PHE A 78 3.36 -25.36 6.18
C PHE A 78 2.98 -24.69 7.50
N ARG A 79 3.67 -23.60 7.84
CA ARG A 79 3.37 -22.76 9.00
C ARG A 79 3.11 -21.33 8.52
N PRO A 80 1.92 -20.76 8.79
CA PRO A 80 1.66 -19.36 8.48
C PRO A 80 2.58 -18.45 9.31
N ILE A 81 3.06 -17.39 8.67
CA ILE A 81 3.86 -16.34 9.30
C ILE A 81 3.11 -15.01 9.23
N THR A 82 2.56 -14.68 8.05
CA THR A 82 1.92 -13.38 7.82
C THR A 82 0.45 -13.37 8.18
N GLN A 83 -0.13 -12.20 8.45
CA GLN A 83 -1.57 -12.07 8.65
C GLN A 83 -2.37 -12.59 7.44
N LEU A 84 -1.88 -12.41 6.21
CA LEU A 84 -2.51 -12.96 5.00
C LEU A 84 -2.55 -14.49 5.02
N GLU A 85 -1.45 -15.14 5.41
CA GLU A 85 -1.38 -16.60 5.49
C GLU A 85 -2.25 -17.15 6.61
N HIS A 86 -2.23 -16.52 7.78
CA HIS A 86 -3.13 -16.87 8.88
C HIS A 86 -4.60 -16.75 8.44
N ALA A 87 -4.95 -15.66 7.77
CA ALA A 87 -6.30 -15.41 7.28
C ALA A 87 -6.76 -16.46 6.27
N ARG A 88 -5.89 -16.81 5.30
CA ARG A 88 -6.17 -17.83 4.28
C ARG A 88 -6.37 -19.24 4.87
N LEU A 89 -5.77 -19.52 6.03
CA LEU A 89 -6.01 -20.75 6.78
C LEU A 89 -7.24 -20.70 7.70
N GLY A 90 -8.02 -19.60 7.66
CA GLY A 90 -9.21 -19.42 8.47
C GLY A 90 -8.93 -18.95 9.91
N ASN A 91 -7.66 -18.68 10.26
CA ASN A 91 -7.28 -18.29 11.61
C ASN A 91 -7.61 -16.82 11.87
N VAL A 92 -8.22 -16.56 13.04
CA VAL A 92 -8.36 -15.21 13.59
C VAL A 92 -7.22 -15.00 14.59
N THR A 93 -6.26 -14.14 14.24
CA THR A 93 -5.09 -13.82 15.06
C THR A 93 -5.43 -12.83 16.18
N PRO A 94 -4.57 -12.63 17.20
CA PRO A 94 -4.73 -11.55 18.17
C PRO A 94 -4.81 -10.17 17.52
N GLU A 95 -4.02 -9.94 16.47
CA GLU A 95 -4.00 -8.67 15.74
C GLU A 95 -5.34 -8.41 15.04
N MET A 96 -5.94 -9.43 14.40
CA MET A 96 -7.28 -9.31 13.78
C MET A 96 -8.37 -9.02 14.81
N ARG A 97 -8.30 -9.62 16.01
CA ARG A 97 -9.22 -9.30 17.11
C ARG A 97 -9.04 -7.86 17.57
N ARG A 98 -7.79 -7.43 17.72
CA ARG A 98 -7.47 -6.06 18.14
C ARG A 98 -7.96 -5.03 17.11
N VAL A 99 -7.84 -5.34 15.82
CA VAL A 99 -8.43 -4.53 14.75
C VAL A 99 -9.95 -4.42 14.89
N ALA A 100 -10.65 -5.53 15.13
CA ALA A 100 -12.11 -5.52 15.32
C ALA A 100 -12.54 -4.74 16.57
N GLU A 101 -11.74 -4.71 17.63
CA GLU A 101 -11.99 -3.85 18.80
C GLU A 101 -11.90 -2.35 18.44
N ARG A 102 -10.95 -1.99 17.56
CA ARG A 102 -10.77 -0.59 17.09
C ARG A 102 -11.82 -0.19 16.04
N GLU A 103 -12.31 -1.17 15.29
CA GLU A 103 -13.31 -1.02 14.23
C GLU A 103 -14.57 -1.82 14.60
N PRO A 104 -15.35 -1.39 15.62
CA PRO A 104 -16.47 -2.17 16.18
C PRO A 104 -17.61 -2.46 15.19
N HIS A 105 -17.57 -1.87 13.99
CA HIS A 105 -18.47 -2.19 12.89
C HIS A 105 -18.03 -3.43 12.08
N LEU A 106 -16.90 -4.05 12.42
CA LEU A 106 -16.37 -5.27 11.82
C LEU A 106 -16.19 -6.36 12.89
N THR A 107 -16.58 -7.60 12.60
CA THR A 107 -16.21 -8.75 13.43
C THR A 107 -14.78 -9.21 13.13
N PRO A 108 -14.12 -9.95 14.03
CA PRO A 108 -12.81 -10.52 13.76
C PRO A 108 -12.78 -11.43 12.50
N GLU A 109 -13.87 -12.14 12.22
CA GLU A 109 -14.02 -12.95 11.01
C GLU A 109 -14.14 -12.10 9.74
N GLN A 110 -14.84 -10.97 9.80
CA GLN A 110 -14.90 -10.02 8.67
C GLN A 110 -13.53 -9.39 8.40
N VAL A 111 -12.78 -9.05 9.45
CA VAL A 111 -11.38 -8.58 9.33
C VAL A 111 -10.54 -9.66 8.66
N ARG A 112 -10.59 -10.91 9.16
CA ARG A 112 -9.90 -12.05 8.56
C ARG A 112 -10.26 -12.21 7.08
N ASP A 113 -11.54 -12.16 6.71
CA ASP A 113 -11.98 -12.39 5.34
C ASP A 113 -11.51 -11.27 4.38
N GLU A 114 -11.49 -10.02 4.83
CA GLU A 114 -10.93 -8.91 4.04
C GLU A 114 -9.41 -9.02 3.89
N VAL A 115 -8.70 -9.48 4.94
CA VAL A 115 -7.26 -9.76 4.87
C VAL A 115 -6.98 -10.92 3.93
N ALA A 116 -7.71 -12.04 4.04
CA ALA A 116 -7.54 -13.21 3.18
C ALA A 116 -7.81 -12.91 1.70
N ALA A 117 -8.74 -12.00 1.42
CA ALA A 117 -9.04 -11.52 0.08
C ALA A 117 -8.05 -10.47 -0.44
N GLY A 118 -7.08 -10.03 0.38
CA GLY A 118 -6.10 -9.00 0.03
C GLY A 118 -6.67 -7.58 -0.08
N ARG A 119 -7.87 -7.33 0.45
CA ARG A 119 -8.53 -6.01 0.44
C ARG A 119 -8.30 -5.20 1.72
N MET A 120 -7.64 -5.82 2.69
CA MET A 120 -7.21 -5.23 3.94
C MET A 120 -5.81 -5.77 4.28
N VAL A 121 -4.98 -4.91 4.85
CA VAL A 121 -3.70 -5.29 5.45
C VAL A 121 -3.66 -4.89 6.91
N ILE A 122 -2.85 -5.59 7.68
CA ILE A 122 -2.51 -5.28 9.07
C ILE A 122 -0.97 -5.21 9.11
N PRO A 123 -0.38 -4.03 8.90
CA PRO A 123 1.07 -3.85 8.97
C PRO A 123 1.54 -4.07 10.41
N ALA A 124 2.08 -5.25 10.67
CA ALA A 124 2.39 -5.72 12.01
C ALA A 124 3.61 -6.63 11.99
N ASN A 125 4.78 -6.03 11.74
CA ASN A 125 6.03 -6.76 11.75
C ASN A 125 6.20 -7.42 13.13
N ARG A 126 6.52 -8.71 13.14
CA ARG A 126 6.64 -9.52 14.35
C ARG A 126 7.68 -9.00 15.35
N VAL A 127 8.69 -8.27 14.88
CA VAL A 127 9.66 -7.60 15.73
C VAL A 127 9.00 -6.39 16.42
N HIS A 128 8.24 -5.57 15.70
CA HIS A 128 7.56 -4.41 16.27
C HIS A 128 6.42 -4.80 17.21
N LEU A 129 5.72 -5.91 16.92
CA LEU A 129 4.74 -6.52 17.84
C LEU A 129 5.33 -6.89 19.20
N SER A 130 6.65 -7.08 19.32
CA SER A 130 7.32 -7.31 20.60
C SER A 130 7.57 -6.01 21.42
N HIS A 131 7.21 -4.86 20.85
CA HIS A 131 7.32 -3.54 21.48
C HIS A 131 5.94 -2.97 21.82
N ALA A 132 5.66 -1.72 21.42
CA ALA A 132 4.46 -0.98 21.82
C ALA A 132 3.39 -0.88 20.72
N LEU A 133 3.62 -1.53 19.56
CA LEU A 133 2.68 -1.52 18.44
C LEU A 133 1.28 -1.94 18.90
N ASP A 134 0.30 -1.08 18.65
CA ASP A 134 -1.12 -1.37 18.78
C ASP A 134 -1.66 -1.68 17.37
N PRO A 135 -1.91 -2.96 17.02
CA PRO A 135 -2.32 -3.36 15.68
C PRO A 135 -3.53 -2.57 15.15
N MET A 136 -3.45 -2.22 13.87
CA MET A 136 -4.48 -1.50 13.12
C MET A 136 -4.59 -2.09 11.72
N CYS A 137 -5.66 -1.77 11.00
CA CYS A 137 -5.83 -2.22 9.62
C CYS A 137 -5.96 -1.06 8.64
N ILE A 138 -5.56 -1.33 7.40
CA ILE A 138 -5.72 -0.45 6.26
C ILE A 138 -6.51 -1.22 5.21
N GLY A 139 -7.68 -0.71 4.85
CA GLY A 139 -8.53 -1.34 3.85
C GLY A 139 -9.86 -0.61 3.72
N ARG A 140 -10.50 -0.76 2.55
CA ARG A 140 -11.73 -0.03 2.22
C ARG A 140 -12.89 -0.36 3.15
N ALA A 141 -12.88 -1.52 3.81
CA ALA A 141 -13.88 -1.92 4.79
C ALA A 141 -13.75 -1.21 6.15
N SER A 142 -12.57 -0.65 6.43
CA SER A 142 -12.24 0.05 7.69
C SER A 142 -12.46 1.56 7.56
N LYS A 143 -12.29 2.32 8.64
CA LYS A 143 -12.23 3.79 8.55
C LYS A 143 -11.04 4.23 7.69
N THR A 144 -11.13 5.37 7.02
CA THR A 144 -9.96 5.95 6.34
C THR A 144 -8.84 6.20 7.34
N LYS A 145 -7.62 5.82 6.98
CA LYS A 145 -6.41 5.95 7.80
C LYS A 145 -5.53 7.07 7.28
N VAL A 146 -4.81 7.74 8.17
CA VAL A 146 -3.92 8.86 7.84
C VAL A 146 -2.48 8.55 8.23
N ASN A 147 -1.56 8.75 7.30
CA ASN A 147 -0.13 8.63 7.55
C ASN A 147 0.52 10.00 7.82
N ALA A 148 1.48 10.06 8.76
CA ALA A 148 2.36 11.20 8.92
C ALA A 148 3.80 10.89 8.48
N ASN A 149 4.35 11.70 7.59
CA ASN A 149 5.76 11.59 7.18
C ASN A 149 6.65 12.42 8.12
N MET A 150 7.72 11.79 8.62
CA MET A 150 8.78 12.46 9.38
C MET A 150 10.15 12.00 8.90
N GLY A 151 11.22 12.47 9.55
CA GLY A 151 12.57 12.07 9.21
C GLY A 151 13.60 13.18 9.41
N ALA A 152 14.77 12.77 9.89
CA ALA A 152 15.94 13.61 10.00
C ALA A 152 16.57 13.89 8.63
N SER A 153 17.06 15.10 8.45
CA SER A 153 17.79 15.51 7.25
C SER A 153 19.24 15.81 7.62
N PRO A 154 20.20 15.80 6.66
CA PRO A 154 21.58 16.16 6.95
C PRO A 154 21.78 17.56 7.58
N VAL A 155 20.75 18.42 7.51
CA VAL A 155 20.79 19.82 7.97
C VAL A 155 19.95 20.07 9.22
N SER A 156 19.13 19.12 9.68
CA SER A 156 18.17 19.34 10.77
C SER A 156 17.64 18.03 11.34
N SER A 157 17.33 18.07 12.65
CA SER A 157 16.74 17.04 13.49
C SER A 157 17.69 16.03 14.12
N SER A 158 17.53 15.83 15.44
CA SER A 158 18.19 14.79 16.23
C SER A 158 17.24 13.60 16.47
N THR A 159 17.76 12.48 16.96
CA THR A 159 16.94 11.30 17.31
C THR A 159 15.83 11.64 18.31
N ASP A 160 16.12 12.46 19.32
CA ASP A 160 15.13 12.87 20.32
C ASP A 160 14.01 13.72 19.70
N GLU A 161 14.35 14.61 18.76
CA GLU A 161 13.38 15.43 18.02
C GLU A 161 12.48 14.57 17.11
N GLU A 162 13.02 13.52 16.46
CA GLU A 162 12.20 12.59 15.68
C GLU A 162 11.24 11.79 16.56
N VAL A 163 11.67 11.35 17.75
CA VAL A 163 10.78 10.69 18.73
C VAL A 163 9.72 11.66 19.25
N GLU A 164 10.04 12.95 19.40
CA GLU A 164 9.05 13.97 19.75
C GLU A 164 8.01 14.14 18.63
N LYS A 165 8.45 14.21 17.36
CA LYS A 165 7.54 14.28 16.20
C LYS A 165 6.62 13.07 16.13
N LEU A 166 7.12 11.86 16.40
CA LEU A 166 6.32 10.65 16.50
C LEU A 166 5.18 10.81 17.53
N ARG A 167 5.51 11.24 18.74
CA ARG A 167 4.52 11.45 19.80
C ARG A 167 3.49 12.51 19.42
N TRP A 168 3.92 13.57 18.73
CA TRP A 168 3.00 14.59 18.20
C TRP A 168 2.08 14.04 17.11
N ALA A 169 2.59 13.22 16.20
CA ALA A 169 1.79 12.61 15.14
C ALA A 169 0.72 11.69 15.74
N GLU A 170 1.10 10.79 16.66
CA GLU A 170 0.15 9.92 17.36
C GLU A 170 -0.89 10.70 18.15
N ARG A 171 -0.47 11.75 18.88
CA ARG A 171 -1.37 12.60 19.67
C ARG A 171 -2.47 13.24 18.82
N TRP A 172 -2.17 13.61 17.58
CA TRP A 172 -3.12 14.24 16.66
C TRP A 172 -3.82 13.24 15.72
N GLY A 173 -3.63 11.93 15.94
CA GLY A 173 -4.39 10.90 15.26
C GLY A 173 -3.80 10.40 13.95
N ALA A 174 -2.48 10.50 13.76
CA ALA A 174 -1.82 9.72 12.70
C ALA A 174 -1.99 8.22 13.01
N ASP A 175 -2.50 7.47 12.04
CA ASP A 175 -2.74 6.03 12.13
C ASP A 175 -1.49 5.21 11.81
N THR A 176 -0.59 5.77 11.00
CA THR A 176 0.74 5.24 10.67
C THR A 176 1.73 6.40 10.59
N VAL A 177 3.02 6.06 10.68
CA VAL A 177 4.11 7.03 10.51
C VAL A 177 5.15 6.46 9.56
N MET A 178 5.70 7.29 8.66
CA MET A 178 6.88 6.91 7.88
C MET A 178 8.12 7.66 8.33
N ASP A 179 9.19 6.90 8.57
CA ASP A 179 10.54 7.43 8.71
C ASP A 179 11.20 7.58 7.32
N LEU A 180 11.32 8.83 6.88
CA LEU A 180 11.95 9.21 5.62
C LEU A 180 13.33 9.85 5.84
N SER A 181 13.97 9.55 6.98
CA SER A 181 15.26 10.10 7.36
C SER A 181 16.33 9.81 6.30
N THR A 182 17.18 10.82 6.03
CA THR A 182 18.24 10.76 5.01
C THR A 182 19.59 11.29 5.50
N GLY A 183 19.71 11.65 6.78
CA GLY A 183 20.97 12.07 7.39
C GLY A 183 21.05 11.67 8.87
N GLY A 184 22.24 11.78 9.45
CA GLY A 184 22.51 11.32 10.82
C GLY A 184 22.67 9.81 10.92
N ASP A 185 22.60 9.30 12.16
CA ASP A 185 22.56 7.86 12.42
C ASP A 185 21.13 7.35 12.21
N LEU A 186 20.87 6.87 10.98
CA LEU A 186 19.55 6.36 10.59
C LEU A 186 19.13 5.14 11.39
N ASP A 187 20.07 4.26 11.70
CA ASP A 187 19.74 3.00 12.37
C ASP A 187 19.36 3.25 13.81
N ALA A 188 20.11 4.10 14.53
CA ALA A 188 19.77 4.51 15.88
C ALA A 188 18.45 5.29 15.93
N THR A 189 18.22 6.18 14.97
CA THR A 189 16.99 6.98 14.91
C THR A 189 15.77 6.11 14.65
N ARG A 190 15.84 5.21 13.65
CA ARG A 190 14.75 4.29 13.35
C ARG A 190 14.46 3.31 14.48
N ASP A 191 15.50 2.79 15.13
CA ASP A 191 15.36 1.91 16.31
C ASP A 191 14.65 2.65 17.46
N ALA A 192 15.01 3.91 17.72
CA ALA A 192 14.34 4.73 18.73
C ALA A 192 12.87 5.01 18.38
N ILE A 193 12.55 5.31 17.12
CA ILE A 193 11.18 5.50 16.63
C ILE A 193 10.37 4.21 16.86
N ILE A 194 10.82 3.07 16.35
CA ILE A 194 10.10 1.78 16.44
C ILE A 194 9.86 1.38 17.90
N LYS A 195 10.85 1.54 18.79
CA LYS A 195 10.68 1.20 20.21
C LYS A 195 9.66 2.09 20.95
N ASN A 196 9.40 3.29 20.44
CA ASN A 196 8.46 4.24 21.06
C ASN A 196 7.10 4.30 20.34
N ALA A 197 6.97 3.71 19.15
CA ALA A 197 5.78 3.79 18.33
C ALA A 197 4.70 2.81 18.79
N LYS A 198 3.47 3.30 18.82
CA LYS A 198 2.24 2.51 18.96
C LYS A 198 1.52 2.32 17.64
N VAL A 199 1.94 3.04 16.61
CA VAL A 199 1.40 2.96 15.25
C VAL A 199 2.42 2.27 14.32
N PRO A 200 1.98 1.63 13.22
CA PRO A 200 2.90 1.04 12.26
C PRO A 200 3.90 2.06 11.70
N ILE A 201 5.14 1.62 11.55
CA ILE A 201 6.25 2.41 10.99
C ILE A 201 6.57 1.94 9.57
N GLY A 202 6.50 2.87 8.62
CA GLY A 202 6.90 2.66 7.24
C GLY A 202 8.24 3.29 6.89
N THR A 203 8.87 2.78 5.83
CA THR A 203 10.10 3.37 5.28
C THR A 203 10.13 3.31 3.75
N VAL A 204 11.10 4.01 3.15
CA VAL A 204 11.47 3.85 1.73
C VAL A 204 12.92 3.34 1.66
N PRO A 205 13.15 2.01 1.64
CA PRO A 205 14.48 1.44 1.83
C PRO A 205 15.57 1.95 0.88
N ILE A 206 15.20 2.37 -0.35
CA ILE A 206 16.16 2.92 -1.32
C ILE A 206 16.91 4.15 -0.79
N TYR A 207 16.33 4.91 0.14
CA TYR A 207 17.01 6.07 0.72
C TYR A 207 18.19 5.66 1.60
N SER A 208 18.08 4.54 2.32
CA SER A 208 19.19 3.97 3.10
C SER A 208 20.21 3.26 2.20
N MET A 209 19.76 2.60 1.13
CA MET A 209 20.63 1.88 0.19
C MET A 209 21.68 2.76 -0.49
N ILE A 210 21.39 4.06 -0.67
CA ILE A 210 22.28 5.02 -1.33
C ILE A 210 23.08 5.90 -0.36
N LEU A 211 23.02 5.64 0.95
CA LEU A 211 23.83 6.42 1.90
C LEU A 211 25.31 6.08 1.72
N GLY A 212 26.10 7.11 1.42
CA GLY A 212 27.52 6.96 1.12
C GLY A 212 27.81 6.22 -0.18
N ARG A 213 26.80 6.01 -1.04
CA ARG A 213 26.94 5.30 -2.33
C ARG A 213 26.27 6.09 -3.44
N ARG A 214 26.72 5.90 -4.68
CA ARG A 214 25.99 6.39 -5.83
C ARG A 214 24.88 5.40 -6.14
N ILE A 215 23.77 5.87 -6.72
CA ILE A 215 22.67 4.98 -7.07
C ILE A 215 23.15 3.88 -8.02
N GLU A 216 24.06 4.22 -8.93
CA GLU A 216 24.67 3.31 -9.91
C GLU A 216 25.36 2.10 -9.28
N ASP A 217 25.82 2.21 -8.03
CA ASP A 217 26.53 1.14 -7.34
C ASP A 217 25.55 0.15 -6.64
N LEU A 218 24.23 0.34 -6.83
CA LEU A 218 23.20 -0.52 -6.26
C LEU A 218 23.18 -1.90 -6.95
N THR A 219 23.27 -2.96 -6.16
CA THR A 219 23.17 -4.36 -6.60
C THR A 219 22.00 -5.07 -5.91
N ARG A 220 21.61 -6.24 -6.43
CA ARG A 220 20.59 -7.10 -5.82
C ARG A 220 20.92 -7.43 -4.36
N GLU A 221 22.18 -7.72 -4.06
CA GLU A 221 22.64 -8.07 -2.71
C GLU A 221 22.44 -6.92 -1.72
N ILE A 222 22.78 -5.69 -2.14
CA ILE A 222 22.57 -4.48 -1.32
C ILE A 222 21.08 -4.26 -1.07
N ILE A 223 20.23 -4.46 -2.09
CA ILE A 223 18.78 -4.32 -1.95
C ILE A 223 18.26 -5.30 -0.89
N LEU A 224 18.60 -6.59 -1.02
CA LEU A 224 18.11 -7.62 -0.10
C LEU A 224 18.66 -7.43 1.32
N GLU A 225 19.94 -7.07 1.46
CA GLU A 225 20.56 -6.78 2.76
C GLU A 225 19.86 -5.63 3.47
N GLN A 226 19.60 -4.52 2.76
CA GLN A 226 18.98 -3.33 3.35
C GLN A 226 17.50 -3.55 3.66
N VAL A 227 16.76 -4.25 2.79
CA VAL A 227 15.37 -4.65 3.09
C VAL A 227 15.34 -5.53 4.33
N GLU A 228 16.22 -6.54 4.43
CA GLU A 228 16.23 -7.43 5.60
C GLU A 228 16.68 -6.71 6.86
N HIS A 229 17.67 -5.82 6.78
CA HIS A 229 18.15 -5.02 7.91
C HIS A 229 17.02 -4.21 8.55
N GLN A 230 16.23 -3.51 7.73
CA GLN A 230 15.08 -2.75 8.21
C GLN A 230 13.95 -3.63 8.75
N ALA A 231 13.71 -4.78 8.12
CA ALA A 231 12.73 -5.75 8.61
C ALA A 231 13.12 -6.28 9.99
N ARG A 232 14.41 -6.53 10.24
CA ARG A 232 14.94 -6.94 11.57
C ARG A 232 14.82 -5.86 12.64
N GLN A 233 14.77 -4.58 12.27
CA GLN A 233 14.52 -3.50 13.22
C GLN A 233 13.04 -3.37 13.60
N GLY A 234 12.12 -3.92 12.81
CA GLY A 234 10.68 -3.83 13.07
C GLY A 234 9.92 -2.85 12.17
N VAL A 235 10.43 -2.51 10.99
CA VAL A 235 9.63 -1.75 10.02
C VAL A 235 8.42 -2.58 9.57
N ASP A 236 7.21 -2.02 9.65
CA ASP A 236 5.96 -2.73 9.38
C ASP A 236 5.57 -2.75 7.92
N TYR A 237 5.94 -1.71 7.17
CA TYR A 237 5.73 -1.66 5.72
C TYR A 237 6.84 -0.92 4.99
N MET A 238 7.09 -1.32 3.74
CA MET A 238 8.15 -0.73 2.93
C MET A 238 7.62 -0.27 1.58
N THR A 239 7.91 0.99 1.25
CA THR A 239 7.68 1.54 -0.08
C THR A 239 8.75 1.08 -1.05
N ILE A 240 8.39 0.17 -1.95
CA ILE A 240 9.29 -0.38 -2.98
C ILE A 240 8.78 0.04 -4.36
N HIS A 241 9.62 0.77 -5.09
CA HIS A 241 9.29 1.36 -6.40
C HIS A 241 9.59 0.38 -7.55
N ALA A 242 9.09 -0.85 -7.45
CA ALA A 242 9.32 -1.89 -8.46
C ALA A 242 8.45 -1.71 -9.72
N GLY A 243 7.42 -0.85 -9.68
CA GLY A 243 6.56 -0.55 -10.83
C GLY A 243 7.18 0.32 -11.91
N VAL A 244 8.30 0.99 -11.62
CA VAL A 244 9.01 1.82 -12.61
C VAL A 244 9.81 0.92 -13.53
N LEU A 245 9.27 0.61 -14.70
CA LEU A 245 9.95 -0.23 -15.68
C LEU A 245 10.73 0.61 -16.70
N ARG A 246 11.77 0.03 -17.30
CA ARG A 246 12.61 0.69 -18.32
C ARG A 246 11.78 1.15 -19.52
N GLU A 247 10.79 0.37 -19.93
CA GLU A 247 9.84 0.69 -21.00
C GLU A 247 8.91 1.86 -20.68
N HIS A 248 8.81 2.28 -19.41
CA HIS A 248 7.99 3.43 -19.02
C HIS A 248 8.72 4.76 -19.25
N LEU A 249 10.06 4.75 -19.24
CA LEU A 249 10.87 5.97 -19.27
C LEU A 249 10.62 6.88 -20.49
N PRO A 250 10.41 6.37 -21.73
CA PRO A 250 10.11 7.23 -22.87
C PRO A 250 8.79 8.03 -22.74
N PHE A 251 7.85 7.58 -21.91
CA PHE A 251 6.60 8.32 -21.68
C PHE A 251 6.78 9.50 -20.73
N VAL A 252 7.81 9.46 -19.87
CA VAL A 252 8.15 10.54 -18.95
C VAL A 252 8.70 11.77 -19.69
N GLU A 253 9.40 11.58 -20.81
CA GLU A 253 9.96 12.69 -21.62
C GLU A 253 8.91 13.70 -22.08
N LYS A 254 7.64 13.28 -22.14
CA LYS A 254 6.50 14.11 -22.56
C LYS A 254 5.93 14.96 -21.42
N ARG A 255 6.33 14.70 -20.17
CA ARG A 255 5.79 15.38 -18.99
C ARG A 255 6.32 16.79 -18.86
N LEU A 256 5.49 17.65 -18.27
CA LEU A 256 5.89 19.01 -17.94
C LEU A 256 6.85 19.05 -16.73
N ILE A 257 6.57 18.26 -15.70
CA ILE A 257 7.36 18.26 -14.45
C ILE A 257 8.33 17.07 -14.38
N GLY A 258 8.03 15.98 -15.09
CA GLY A 258 8.88 14.79 -15.13
C GLY A 258 8.60 13.81 -13.98
N ILE A 259 9.65 13.24 -13.41
CA ILE A 259 9.57 12.30 -12.26
C ILE A 259 9.73 13.08 -10.97
N VAL A 260 8.67 13.14 -10.16
CA VAL A 260 8.70 13.79 -8.84
C VAL A 260 8.91 12.83 -7.67
N SER A 261 8.81 11.52 -7.91
CA SER A 261 9.20 10.53 -6.92
C SER A 261 10.72 10.50 -6.80
N ARG A 262 11.25 10.67 -5.59
CA ARG A 262 12.68 10.50 -5.31
C ARG A 262 13.11 9.06 -5.57
N GLY A 263 12.35 8.07 -5.08
CA GLY A 263 12.64 6.65 -5.34
C GLY A 263 12.54 6.30 -6.82
N GLY A 264 11.50 6.78 -7.50
CA GLY A 264 11.31 6.58 -8.93
C GLY A 264 12.42 7.20 -9.80
N SER A 265 12.85 8.42 -9.49
CA SER A 265 13.91 9.11 -10.25
C SER A 265 15.29 8.46 -10.05
N LEU A 266 15.59 7.96 -8.84
CA LEU A 266 16.80 7.18 -8.57
C LEU A 266 16.84 5.90 -9.42
N LEU A 267 15.76 5.11 -9.44
CA LEU A 267 15.70 3.87 -10.22
C LEU A 267 15.69 4.14 -11.73
N ALA A 268 15.04 5.21 -12.19
CA ALA A 268 15.13 5.64 -13.59
C ALA A 268 16.59 5.92 -13.99
N LYS A 269 17.33 6.67 -13.16
CA LYS A 269 18.76 6.92 -13.38
C LYS A 269 19.56 5.61 -13.43
N TRP A 270 19.32 4.69 -12.48
CA TRP A 270 19.99 3.39 -12.46
C TRP A 270 19.80 2.62 -13.77
N MET A 271 18.55 2.54 -14.26
CA MET A 271 18.20 1.81 -15.48
C MET A 271 18.82 2.44 -16.73
N ILE A 272 18.86 3.77 -16.80
CA ILE A 272 19.50 4.49 -17.91
C ILE A 272 21.00 4.22 -17.93
N THR A 273 21.67 4.25 -16.77
CA THR A 273 23.11 4.01 -16.70
C THR A 273 23.51 2.57 -17.03
N HIS A 274 22.73 1.59 -16.60
CA HIS A 274 23.07 0.17 -16.78
C HIS A 274 22.46 -0.47 -18.03
N GLU A 275 21.57 0.24 -18.71
CA GLU A 275 20.74 -0.28 -19.80
C GLU A 275 19.98 -1.57 -19.43
N GLN A 276 19.60 -1.70 -18.16
CA GLN A 276 18.97 -2.88 -17.56
C GLN A 276 17.60 -2.55 -16.97
N GLN A 277 16.79 -3.59 -16.71
CA GLN A 277 15.51 -3.45 -16.02
C GLN A 277 15.71 -3.09 -14.54
N ASN A 278 14.71 -2.43 -13.95
CA ASN A 278 14.68 -2.02 -12.54
C ASN A 278 15.12 -3.18 -11.62
N PRO A 279 16.16 -2.98 -10.79
CA PRO A 279 16.74 -4.06 -9.99
C PRO A 279 15.79 -4.52 -8.86
N THR A 280 14.86 -3.67 -8.42
CA THR A 280 13.82 -4.06 -7.44
C THR A 280 12.68 -4.84 -8.08
N TYR A 281 12.42 -4.64 -9.38
CA TYR A 281 11.47 -5.44 -10.15
C TYR A 281 12.01 -6.85 -10.43
N THR A 282 13.28 -6.95 -10.82
CA THR A 282 13.92 -8.24 -11.10
C THR A 282 14.17 -9.06 -9.83
N ALA A 283 14.43 -8.42 -8.69
CA ALA A 283 14.59 -9.07 -7.39
C ALA A 283 13.27 -9.22 -6.60
N TRP A 284 12.11 -8.93 -7.20
CA TRP A 284 10.84 -8.82 -6.47
C TRP A 284 10.46 -10.07 -5.66
N ASP A 285 10.64 -11.26 -6.24
CA ASP A 285 10.28 -12.52 -5.59
C ASP A 285 11.20 -12.80 -4.39
N ASP A 286 12.50 -12.45 -4.50
CA ASP A 286 13.45 -12.53 -3.39
C ASP A 286 13.11 -11.52 -2.28
N ILE A 287 12.67 -10.31 -2.64
CA ILE A 287 12.20 -9.31 -1.68
C ILE A 287 10.96 -9.84 -0.96
N CYS A 288 10.03 -10.50 -1.67
CA CYS A 288 8.86 -11.15 -1.06
C CYS A 288 9.29 -12.20 -0.02
N GLU A 289 10.29 -13.02 -0.33
CA GLU A 289 10.82 -13.99 0.63
C GLU A 289 11.39 -13.34 1.90
N VAL A 290 12.04 -12.18 1.77
CA VAL A 290 12.53 -11.41 2.92
C VAL A 290 11.36 -10.85 3.74
N LEU A 291 10.45 -10.12 3.11
CA LEU A 291 9.35 -9.45 3.81
C LEU A 291 8.42 -10.45 4.53
N ARG A 292 8.14 -11.59 3.89
CA ARG A 292 7.33 -12.68 4.45
C ARG A 292 7.87 -13.18 5.79
N ARG A 293 9.21 -13.26 5.97
CA ARG A 293 9.81 -13.79 7.22
C ARG A 293 9.44 -12.98 8.46
N TYR A 294 9.17 -11.69 8.29
CA TYR A 294 8.93 -10.74 9.37
C TYR A 294 7.49 -10.20 9.38
N ASP A 295 6.66 -10.56 8.39
CA ASP A 295 5.33 -9.98 8.13
C ASP A 295 5.35 -8.47 7.83
N VAL A 296 6.32 -8.06 7.01
CA VAL A 296 6.35 -6.69 6.48
C VAL A 296 5.37 -6.58 5.31
N THR A 297 4.53 -5.55 5.36
CA THR A 297 3.58 -5.24 4.28
C THR A 297 4.27 -4.49 3.14
N PHE A 298 3.98 -4.84 1.89
CA PHE A 298 4.38 -4.01 0.76
C PHE A 298 3.53 -2.76 0.69
N SER A 299 4.17 -1.60 0.58
CA SER A 299 3.60 -0.43 -0.07
C SER A 299 4.21 -0.35 -1.47
N ILE A 300 3.49 -0.76 -2.51
CA ILE A 300 4.08 -0.75 -3.87
C ILE A 300 4.06 0.68 -4.38
N GLY A 301 5.24 1.29 -4.46
CA GLY A 301 5.42 2.73 -4.66
C GLY A 301 5.08 3.20 -6.07
N ASP A 302 4.57 4.42 -6.15
CA ASP A 302 4.15 5.12 -7.38
C ASP A 302 5.28 6.02 -7.94
N GLY A 303 6.34 5.38 -8.42
CA GLY A 303 7.54 6.07 -8.88
C GLY A 303 7.31 7.04 -10.05
N LEU A 304 6.23 6.87 -10.82
CA LEU A 304 5.81 7.72 -11.93
C LEU A 304 4.50 8.46 -11.61
N ARG A 305 4.20 8.79 -10.36
CA ARG A 305 3.06 9.67 -10.04
C ARG A 305 3.15 11.05 -10.71
N PRO A 306 2.02 11.72 -10.98
CA PRO A 306 2.01 13.06 -11.55
C PRO A 306 2.45 14.11 -10.53
N GLY A 307 3.41 14.94 -10.93
CA GLY A 307 3.89 16.10 -10.15
C GLY A 307 3.08 17.37 -10.35
N GLY A 308 2.20 17.39 -11.35
CA GLY A 308 1.37 18.52 -11.69
C GLY A 308 0.17 18.10 -12.52
N LEU A 309 -0.83 18.98 -12.60
CA LEU A 309 -2.12 18.68 -13.22
C LEU A 309 -2.02 18.31 -14.70
N ALA A 310 -1.01 18.84 -15.42
CA ALA A 310 -0.77 18.54 -16.83
C ALA A 310 -0.31 17.09 -17.07
N ASP A 311 0.29 16.46 -16.05
CA ASP A 311 0.83 15.10 -16.12
C ASP A 311 -0.14 14.07 -15.52
N ALA A 312 -1.32 14.50 -15.04
CA ALA A 312 -2.29 13.64 -14.37
C ALA A 312 -2.94 12.64 -15.33
N SER A 313 -3.07 11.39 -14.89
CA SER A 313 -3.63 10.26 -15.64
C SER A 313 -2.93 10.02 -17.00
N ASP A 314 -1.65 10.38 -17.09
CA ASP A 314 -0.86 10.18 -18.31
C ASP A 314 -0.43 8.73 -18.51
N GLU A 315 0.15 8.45 -19.67
CA GLU A 315 0.55 7.10 -20.05
C GLU A 315 1.61 6.49 -19.11
N ALA A 316 2.53 7.30 -18.58
CA ALA A 316 3.55 6.83 -17.64
C ALA A 316 2.93 6.35 -16.32
N GLN A 317 2.02 7.15 -15.74
CA GLN A 317 1.33 6.81 -14.50
C GLN A 317 0.47 5.55 -14.67
N LEU A 318 -0.33 5.49 -15.74
CA LEU A 318 -1.28 4.39 -15.93
C LEU A 318 -0.57 3.05 -16.24
N ARG A 319 0.57 3.09 -16.94
CA ARG A 319 1.40 1.90 -17.18
C ARG A 319 2.07 1.38 -15.92
N GLU A 320 2.58 2.28 -15.08
CA GLU A 320 3.08 1.89 -13.77
C GLU A 320 1.97 1.24 -12.95
N LEU A 321 0.78 1.84 -12.85
CA LEU A 321 -0.34 1.27 -12.09
C LEU A 321 -0.70 -0.16 -12.54
N ALA A 322 -0.66 -0.44 -13.84
CA ALA A 322 -0.86 -1.81 -14.36
C ALA A 322 0.23 -2.77 -13.86
N THR A 323 1.49 -2.31 -13.80
CA THR A 323 2.62 -3.07 -13.26
C THR A 323 2.47 -3.28 -11.74
N LEU A 324 1.97 -2.29 -11.00
CA LEU A 324 1.68 -2.45 -9.56
C LEU A 324 0.63 -3.55 -9.33
N GLY A 325 -0.35 -3.68 -10.24
CA GLY A 325 -1.29 -4.80 -10.26
C GLY A 325 -0.60 -6.15 -10.38
N GLU A 326 0.30 -6.33 -11.36
CA GLU A 326 1.09 -7.56 -11.53
C GLU A 326 1.93 -7.88 -10.27
N LEU A 327 2.62 -6.88 -9.72
CA LEU A 327 3.46 -7.03 -8.54
C LEU A 327 2.65 -7.40 -7.29
N CYS A 328 1.42 -6.86 -7.18
CA CYS A 328 0.46 -7.25 -6.16
C CYS A 328 0.08 -8.73 -6.27
N GLU A 329 -0.21 -9.22 -7.49
CA GLU A 329 -0.49 -10.64 -7.70
C GLU A 329 0.71 -11.52 -7.28
N ARG A 330 1.93 -11.12 -7.65
CA ARG A 330 3.16 -11.84 -7.30
C ARG A 330 3.37 -11.88 -5.80
N ALA A 331 3.27 -10.74 -5.11
CA ALA A 331 3.42 -10.66 -3.66
C ALA A 331 2.39 -11.53 -2.91
N TRP A 332 1.13 -11.58 -3.37
CA TRP A 332 0.12 -12.48 -2.79
C TRP A 332 0.43 -13.97 -2.99
N ARG A 333 1.06 -14.38 -4.11
CA ARG A 333 1.55 -15.76 -4.29
C ARG A 333 2.66 -16.11 -3.30
N HIS A 334 3.40 -15.14 -2.79
CA HIS A 334 4.39 -15.31 -1.72
C HIS A 334 3.80 -15.12 -0.31
N GLY A 335 2.49 -14.93 -0.16
CA GLY A 335 1.86 -14.72 1.14
C GLY A 335 2.16 -13.36 1.78
N CYS A 336 2.67 -12.38 1.02
CA CYS A 336 2.91 -11.03 1.52
C CYS A 336 1.63 -10.18 1.50
N GLN A 337 1.48 -9.32 2.50
CA GLN A 337 0.43 -8.30 2.53
C GLN A 337 0.80 -7.14 1.58
N VAL A 338 -0.20 -6.52 0.93
CA VAL A 338 0.04 -5.48 -0.09
C VAL A 338 -0.95 -4.34 0.04
N MET A 339 -0.44 -3.11 0.02
CA MET A 339 -1.15 -1.90 -0.38
C MET A 339 -0.42 -1.24 -1.56
N VAL A 340 -1.15 -0.45 -2.34
CA VAL A 340 -0.65 0.18 -3.56
C VAL A 340 -0.62 1.69 -3.34
N GLU A 341 0.47 2.36 -3.69
CA GLU A 341 0.54 3.82 -3.67
C GLU A 341 -0.09 4.42 -4.93
N GLY A 342 -0.66 5.62 -4.78
CA GLY A 342 -1.47 6.28 -5.79
C GLY A 342 -1.10 7.74 -6.01
N PRO A 343 -1.63 8.34 -7.08
CA PRO A 343 -1.13 9.59 -7.61
C PRO A 343 -1.22 10.78 -6.66
N GLY A 344 -0.29 11.73 -6.87
CA GLY A 344 -0.30 13.03 -6.22
C GLY A 344 -1.23 14.04 -6.90
N HIS A 345 -0.72 14.84 -7.83
CA HIS A 345 -1.47 15.98 -8.38
C HIS A 345 -2.49 15.53 -9.44
N VAL A 346 -3.77 15.49 -9.07
CA VAL A 346 -4.87 15.06 -9.95
C VAL A 346 -6.04 16.05 -9.87
N PRO A 347 -6.61 16.51 -11.00
CA PRO A 347 -7.80 17.37 -10.97
C PRO A 347 -9.05 16.59 -10.54
N PHE A 348 -10.01 17.28 -9.93
CA PHE A 348 -11.18 16.64 -9.29
C PHE A 348 -11.96 15.69 -10.20
N ASP A 349 -12.10 16.01 -11.49
CA ASP A 349 -12.82 15.21 -12.48
C ASP A 349 -12.14 13.86 -12.80
N GLN A 350 -10.86 13.70 -12.47
CA GLN A 350 -10.09 12.49 -12.72
C GLN A 350 -9.90 11.60 -11.48
N ILE A 351 -10.28 12.07 -10.29
CA ILE A 351 -10.12 11.31 -9.03
C ILE A 351 -10.91 10.00 -9.08
N GLU A 352 -12.18 10.05 -9.50
CA GLU A 352 -13.04 8.87 -9.59
C GLU A 352 -12.44 7.80 -10.52
N PHE A 353 -11.92 8.22 -11.67
CA PHE A 353 -11.29 7.33 -12.64
C PHE A 353 -10.10 6.60 -12.02
N ASN A 354 -9.19 7.33 -11.35
CA ASN A 354 -8.02 6.75 -10.70
C ASN A 354 -8.40 5.73 -9.62
N MET A 355 -9.34 6.07 -8.74
CA MET A 355 -9.84 5.16 -7.69
C MET A 355 -10.41 3.87 -8.26
N LYS A 356 -11.21 3.97 -9.33
CA LYS A 356 -11.85 2.80 -9.95
C LYS A 356 -10.88 1.98 -10.77
N LEU A 357 -9.92 2.62 -11.43
CA LEU A 357 -8.89 1.94 -12.21
C LEU A 357 -7.97 1.13 -11.29
N GLN A 358 -7.52 1.70 -10.18
CA GLN A 358 -6.71 0.94 -9.20
C GLN A 358 -7.50 -0.25 -8.65
N ARG A 359 -8.76 -0.07 -8.26
CA ARG A 359 -9.62 -1.18 -7.79
C ARG A 359 -9.74 -2.30 -8.83
N ARG A 360 -9.73 -1.96 -10.12
CA ARG A 360 -9.81 -2.92 -11.23
C ARG A 360 -8.49 -3.66 -11.44
N LEU A 361 -7.39 -2.91 -11.56
CA LEU A 361 -6.06 -3.43 -11.91
C LEU A 361 -5.36 -4.12 -10.75
N CYS A 362 -5.55 -3.62 -9.52
CA CYS A 362 -4.93 -4.12 -8.31
C CYS A 362 -5.92 -4.93 -7.45
N HIS A 363 -7.00 -5.43 -8.05
CA HIS A 363 -7.92 -6.41 -7.43
C HIS A 363 -8.51 -6.01 -6.07
N GLY A 364 -8.67 -4.70 -5.84
CA GLY A 364 -9.19 -4.16 -4.58
C GLY A 364 -8.20 -4.12 -3.43
N ALA A 365 -6.89 -4.30 -3.68
CA ALA A 365 -5.85 -4.00 -2.70
C ALA A 365 -6.02 -2.58 -2.12
N PRO A 366 -5.73 -2.35 -0.83
CA PRO A 366 -5.78 -1.01 -0.23
C PRO A 366 -4.99 0.01 -1.05
N PHE A 367 -5.55 1.21 -1.22
CA PHE A 367 -4.95 2.28 -2.00
C PHE A 367 -4.51 3.42 -1.09
N TYR A 368 -3.25 3.82 -1.20
CA TYR A 368 -2.59 4.82 -0.36
C TYR A 368 -2.20 6.02 -1.23
N VAL A 369 -2.87 7.16 -1.04
CA VAL A 369 -2.68 8.43 -1.78
C VAL A 369 -2.18 9.54 -0.88
#